data_AF-A0A257LLL2-F1
#
_entry.id   AF-A0A257LLL2-F1
#
_cell.length_a   1.000
_cell.length_b   1.000
_cell.length_c   1.000
_cell.angle_alpha   90.00
_cell.angle_beta   90.00
_cell.angle_gamma   90.00
#
_symmetry.space_group_name_H-M   'P 1'
#
loop_
_entity.id
_entity.type
_entity.pdbx_description
1 polymer ?
#
loop_
_entity_poly.entity_id
_entity_poly.type
_entity_poly.pdbx_seq_one_letter_code
_entity_poly.pdbx_strand_id
1 'polypeptide(L)'
;MQRALALARKHAYLRGEYNVLSLMGLLHWHAGDFAAADDLLGQAVQLIDQVGDPRRQLDILNNLGVVAKARARLPQALAYYERAQAIARRIGDRSGEAMLLNNMGDACLEMGEYHQAGQYAAQAARIFEDVNETVSRGSALINRAEACRGLGQFQLARDLALQALALLRAGHHRHGEAVVLDNLSMVELALGDAERAEASAQAAWTVAQESGLKALQAGILRNLGRVQTALRRWPVARQALLQAAEIAQELAAPLVLLAVRAEQA
;
A
#
# COMPACT_ATOMS: atom_id res chain seq x y z
N MET A 1 -24.30 15.48 5.89
CA MET A 1 -23.02 16.01 6.39
C MET A 1 -22.97 17.54 6.40
N GLN A 2 -23.24 18.26 5.29
CA GLN A 2 -23.18 19.74 5.29
C GLN A 2 -24.08 20.43 6.34
N ARG A 3 -25.32 19.96 6.56
CA ARG A 3 -26.20 20.48 7.62
C ARG A 3 -25.63 20.28 9.04
N ALA A 4 -24.97 19.15 9.28
CA ALA A 4 -24.33 18.85 10.57
C ALA A 4 -23.10 19.73 10.80
N LEU A 5 -22.30 19.97 9.75
CA LEU A 5 -21.17 20.90 9.81
C LEU A 5 -21.63 22.33 10.11
N ALA A 6 -22.68 22.80 9.43
CA ALA A 6 -23.26 24.12 9.67
C ALA A 6 -23.78 24.27 11.11
N LEU A 7 -24.42 23.23 11.65
CA LEU A 7 -24.89 23.23 13.03
C LEU A 7 -23.72 23.26 14.03
N ALA A 8 -22.69 22.44 13.82
CA ALA A 8 -21.51 22.41 14.69
C ALA A 8 -20.81 23.78 14.73
N ARG A 9 -20.62 24.42 13.57
CA ARG A 9 -20.06 25.77 13.43
C ARG A 9 -20.92 26.82 14.13
N LYS A 10 -22.24 26.79 13.91
CA LYS A 10 -23.19 27.73 14.53
C LYS A 10 -23.12 27.70 16.06
N HIS A 11 -22.87 26.54 16.65
CA HIS A 11 -22.80 26.34 18.10
C HIS A 11 -21.36 26.30 18.64
N ALA A 12 -20.35 26.64 17.84
CA ALA A 12 -18.93 26.57 18.19
C ALA A 12 -18.52 25.20 18.80
N TYR A 13 -19.16 24.12 18.34
CA TYR A 13 -18.91 22.78 18.84
C TYR A 13 -17.74 22.14 18.08
N LEU A 14 -16.52 22.52 18.44
CA LEU A 14 -15.27 22.10 17.79
C LEU A 14 -15.19 20.57 17.64
N ARG A 15 -15.65 19.83 18.66
CA ARG A 15 -15.64 18.37 18.62
C ARG A 15 -16.54 17.79 17.53
N GLY A 16 -17.72 18.35 17.34
CA GLY A 16 -18.60 17.93 16.25
C GLY A 16 -18.05 18.37 14.89
N GLU A 17 -17.46 19.56 14.83
CA GLU A 17 -16.92 20.11 13.60
C GLU A 17 -15.78 19.26 13.03
N TYR A 18 -14.73 18.98 13.80
CA TYR A 18 -13.60 18.17 13.29
C TYR A 18 -14.06 16.75 12.93
N ASN A 19 -15.03 16.17 13.66
CA ASN A 19 -15.54 14.83 13.35
C ASN A 19 -16.28 14.82 12.01
N VAL A 20 -17.14 15.81 11.76
CA VAL A 20 -17.86 15.91 10.48
C VAL A 20 -16.91 16.19 9.32
N LEU A 21 -15.93 17.08 9.51
CA LEU A 21 -14.88 17.34 8.51
C LEU A 21 -14.07 16.10 8.18
N SER A 22 -13.65 15.35 9.21
CA SER A 22 -12.89 14.10 9.03
C SER A 22 -13.69 13.05 8.25
N LEU A 23 -14.97 12.87 8.60
CA LEU A 23 -15.85 11.94 7.89
C LEU A 23 -16.10 12.37 6.44
N MET A 24 -16.31 13.66 6.19
CA MET A 24 -16.45 14.18 4.83
C MET A 24 -15.16 13.97 4.03
N GLY A 25 -13.99 14.22 4.63
CA GLY A 25 -12.69 13.99 4.00
C GLY A 25 -12.50 12.53 3.58
N LEU A 26 -12.88 11.57 4.44
CA LEU A 26 -12.88 10.14 4.11
C LEU A 26 -13.85 9.79 2.98
N LEU A 27 -15.04 10.41 2.93
CA LEU A 27 -15.97 10.20 1.81
C LEU A 27 -15.40 10.70 0.48
N HIS A 28 -14.77 11.88 0.47
CA HIS A 28 -14.09 12.41 -0.72
C HIS A 28 -12.91 11.53 -1.13
N TRP A 29 -12.15 11.01 -0.16
CA TRP A 29 -11.09 10.03 -0.41
C TRP A 29 -11.63 8.79 -1.15
N HIS A 30 -12.71 8.18 -0.65
CA HIS A 30 -13.33 7.02 -1.31
C HIS A 30 -13.92 7.34 -2.68
N ALA A 31 -14.31 8.59 -2.92
CA ALA A 31 -14.76 9.07 -4.23
C ALA A 31 -13.61 9.39 -5.19
N GLY A 32 -12.35 9.30 -4.76
CA GLY A 32 -11.16 9.66 -5.56
C GLY A 32 -10.87 11.17 -5.60
N ASP A 33 -11.66 11.99 -4.90
CA ASP A 33 -11.44 13.43 -4.79
C ASP A 33 -10.44 13.73 -3.66
N PHE A 34 -9.17 13.45 -3.96
CA PHE A 34 -8.09 13.62 -2.99
C PHE A 34 -7.85 15.10 -2.63
N ALA A 35 -8.26 16.04 -3.49
CA ALA A 35 -8.10 17.47 -3.22
C ALA A 35 -9.05 17.93 -2.13
N ALA A 36 -10.34 17.59 -2.25
CA ALA A 36 -11.32 17.88 -1.20
C ALA A 36 -11.01 17.12 0.09
N ALA A 37 -10.55 15.87 -0.01
CA ALA A 37 -10.13 15.09 1.16
C ALA A 37 -9.01 15.79 1.94
N ASP A 38 -7.99 16.30 1.25
CA ASP A 38 -6.86 17.01 1.85
C ASP A 38 -7.30 18.30 2.56
N ASP A 39 -8.16 19.10 1.91
CA ASP A 39 -8.67 20.35 2.49
C ASP A 39 -9.51 20.09 3.75
N LEU A 40 -10.45 19.13 3.69
CA LEU A 40 -11.33 18.80 4.80
C LEU A 40 -10.57 18.23 5.99
N LEU A 41 -9.63 17.32 5.75
CA LEU A 41 -8.79 16.76 6.82
C LEU A 41 -7.79 17.79 7.35
N GLY A 42 -7.31 18.70 6.50
CA GLY A 42 -6.48 19.85 6.89
C GLY A 42 -7.21 20.79 7.85
N GLN A 43 -8.48 21.09 7.59
CA GLN A 43 -9.32 21.84 8.53
C GLN A 43 -9.54 21.04 9.83
N ALA A 44 -9.80 19.73 9.73
CA ALA A 44 -10.01 18.90 10.91
C ALA A 44 -8.78 18.83 11.83
N VAL A 45 -7.56 18.75 11.27
CA VAL A 45 -6.33 18.70 12.08
C VAL A 45 -6.04 20.03 12.78
N GLN A 46 -6.36 21.17 12.16
CA GLN A 46 -6.22 22.47 12.83
C GLN A 46 -7.15 22.62 14.03
N LEU A 47 -8.36 22.05 13.96
CA LEU A 47 -9.32 22.07 15.06
C LEU A 47 -8.95 21.08 16.16
N ILE A 48 -8.49 19.87 15.82
CA ILE A 48 -8.12 18.87 16.82
C ILE A 48 -6.88 19.29 17.64
N ASP A 49 -5.97 20.04 17.02
CA ASP A 49 -4.81 20.65 17.68
C ASP A 49 -5.24 21.62 18.81
N GLN A 50 -6.42 22.23 18.72
CA GLN A 50 -6.98 23.13 19.74
C GLN A 50 -7.72 22.37 20.85
N VAL A 51 -8.39 21.25 20.51
CA VAL A 51 -9.25 20.49 21.43
C VAL A 51 -8.44 19.54 22.32
N GLY A 52 -7.32 19.01 21.82
CA GLY A 52 -6.45 18.12 22.61
C GLY A 52 -6.98 16.69 22.79
N ASP A 53 -7.53 16.08 21.75
CA ASP A 53 -7.91 14.65 21.73
C ASP A 53 -6.85 13.85 20.95
N PRO A 54 -5.87 13.21 21.62
CA PRO A 54 -4.73 12.60 20.95
C PRO A 54 -5.13 11.40 20.09
N ARG A 55 -6.17 10.64 20.48
CA ARG A 55 -6.62 9.48 19.70
C ARG A 55 -7.20 9.94 18.37
N ARG A 56 -8.06 10.96 18.39
CA ARG A 56 -8.64 11.52 17.16
C ARG A 56 -7.62 12.26 16.31
N GLN A 57 -6.67 12.95 16.93
CA GLN A 57 -5.57 13.59 16.21
C GLN A 57 -4.71 12.58 15.45
N LEU A 58 -4.39 11.43 16.07
CA LEU A 58 -3.70 10.32 15.42
C LEU A 58 -4.47 9.83 14.19
N ASP A 59 -5.76 9.54 14.32
CA ASP A 59 -6.60 9.04 13.21
C ASP A 59 -6.59 10.03 12.03
N ILE A 60 -6.76 11.34 12.31
CA ILE A 60 -6.79 12.39 11.29
C ILE A 60 -5.43 12.52 10.59
N LEU A 61 -4.32 12.50 11.35
CA LEU A 61 -2.98 12.58 10.78
C LEU A 61 -2.65 11.37 9.92
N ASN A 62 -3.04 10.16 10.34
CA ASN A 62 -2.90 8.97 9.50
C ASN A 62 -3.65 9.13 8.17
N ASN A 63 -4.90 9.61 8.22
CA ASN A 63 -5.70 9.85 7.01
C ASN A 63 -5.08 10.91 6.10
N LEU A 64 -4.54 12.01 6.67
CA LEU A 64 -3.78 13.00 5.90
C LEU A 64 -2.55 12.40 5.23
N GLY A 65 -1.84 11.51 5.92
CA GLY A 65 -0.71 10.77 5.34
C GLY A 65 -1.13 9.94 4.13
N VAL A 66 -2.24 9.19 4.25
CA VAL A 66 -2.79 8.37 3.17
C VAL A 66 -3.20 9.25 1.97
N VAL A 67 -3.89 10.37 2.23
CA VAL A 67 -4.30 11.32 1.19
C VAL A 67 -3.09 11.98 0.51
N ALA A 68 -2.09 12.38 1.28
CA ALA A 68 -0.86 12.95 0.74
C ALA A 68 -0.12 11.94 -0.16
N LYS A 69 -0.07 10.66 0.24
CA LYS A 69 0.55 9.59 -0.55
C LYS A 69 -0.12 9.39 -1.91
N ALA A 70 -1.45 9.27 -1.98
CA ALA A 70 -2.13 9.12 -3.28
C ALA A 70 -2.10 10.39 -4.15
N ARG A 71 -1.79 11.55 -3.56
CA ARG A 71 -1.47 12.78 -4.31
C ARG A 71 0.00 12.87 -4.71
N ALA A 72 0.77 11.80 -4.54
CA ALA A 72 2.21 11.71 -4.78
C ALA A 72 3.04 12.74 -3.97
N ARG A 73 2.52 13.24 -2.83
CA ARG A 73 3.23 14.14 -1.91
C ARG A 73 3.90 13.33 -0.79
N LEU A 74 4.83 12.46 -1.19
CA LEU A 74 5.45 11.47 -0.29
C LEU A 74 6.18 12.09 0.92
N PRO A 75 6.94 13.19 0.79
CA PRO A 75 7.56 13.84 1.97
C PRO A 75 6.52 14.37 2.97
N GLN A 76 5.39 14.88 2.48
CA GLN A 76 4.32 15.36 3.33
C GLN A 76 3.61 14.19 4.03
N ALA A 77 3.42 13.07 3.33
CA ALA A 77 2.86 11.86 3.93
C ALA A 77 3.71 11.35 5.10
N LEU A 78 5.04 11.29 4.91
CA LEU A 78 5.97 10.93 5.98
C LEU A 78 5.84 11.86 7.19
N ALA A 79 5.81 13.18 6.99
CA ALA A 79 5.67 14.13 8.10
C ALA A 79 4.37 13.93 8.89
N TYR A 80 3.26 13.60 8.22
CA TYR A 80 2.01 13.27 8.90
C TYR A 80 2.10 11.95 9.68
N TYR A 81 2.68 10.91 9.08
CA TYR A 81 2.85 9.62 9.75
C TYR A 81 3.77 9.72 10.96
N GLU A 82 4.88 10.46 10.89
CA GLU A 82 5.80 10.68 12.01
C GLU A 82 5.10 11.39 13.19
N ARG A 83 4.31 12.43 12.90
CA ARG A 83 3.49 13.11 13.92
C ARG A 83 2.49 12.15 14.55
N ALA A 84 1.79 11.34 13.74
CA ALA A 84 0.85 10.35 14.24
C ALA A 84 1.56 9.27 15.08
N GLN A 85 2.77 8.85 14.70
CA GLN A 85 3.52 7.80 15.37
C GLN A 85 3.97 8.27 16.75
N ALA A 86 4.43 9.51 16.86
CA ALA A 86 4.77 10.12 18.15
C ALA A 86 3.56 10.13 19.11
N ILE A 87 2.36 10.39 18.58
CA ILE A 87 1.12 10.33 19.36
C ILE A 87 0.78 8.89 19.76
N ALA A 88 0.85 7.94 18.82
CA ALA A 88 0.59 6.52 19.08
C ALA A 88 1.46 6.00 20.22
N ARG A 89 2.77 6.29 20.16
CA ARG A 89 3.72 5.94 21.21
C ARG A 89 3.37 6.60 22.55
N ARG A 90 3.01 7.89 22.56
CA ARG A 90 2.64 8.62 23.77
C ARG A 90 1.39 8.05 24.46
N ILE A 91 0.40 7.58 23.69
CA ILE A 91 -0.84 7.00 24.24
C ILE A 91 -0.76 5.48 24.46
N GLY A 92 0.39 4.85 24.18
CA GLY A 92 0.59 3.41 24.33
C GLY A 92 -0.07 2.54 23.25
N ASP A 93 -0.47 3.13 22.11
CA ASP A 93 -1.04 2.38 20.98
C ASP A 93 0.07 1.73 20.13
N ARG A 94 0.50 0.55 20.56
CA ARG A 94 1.58 -0.21 19.91
C ARG A 94 1.18 -0.71 18.51
N SER A 95 -0.07 -1.11 18.32
CA SER A 95 -0.57 -1.53 17.00
C SER A 95 -0.60 -0.34 16.03
N GLY A 96 -1.13 0.81 16.47
CA GLY A 96 -1.11 2.05 15.70
C GLY A 96 0.30 2.53 15.36
N GLU A 97 1.25 2.43 16.30
CA GLU A 97 2.67 2.74 16.05
C GLU A 97 3.27 1.86 14.93
N ALA A 98 3.00 0.56 14.96
CA ALA A 98 3.48 -0.39 13.95
C ALA A 98 2.84 -0.15 12.58
N MET A 99 1.55 0.15 12.53
CA MET A 99 0.84 0.52 11.31
C MET A 99 1.46 1.76 10.66
N LEU A 100 1.72 2.79 11.44
CA LEU A 100 2.31 4.04 10.94
C LEU A 100 3.74 3.83 10.44
N LEU A 101 4.55 3.02 11.14
CA LEU A 101 5.86 2.59 10.64
C LEU A 101 5.75 1.86 9.30
N ASN A 102 4.78 0.95 9.16
CA ASN A 102 4.58 0.24 7.91
C ASN A 102 4.20 1.20 6.76
N ASN A 103 3.35 2.18 7.02
CA ASN A 103 2.96 3.21 6.04
C ASN A 103 4.13 4.12 5.66
N MET A 104 5.02 4.45 6.60
CA MET A 104 6.27 5.16 6.30
C MET A 104 7.19 4.32 5.42
N GLY A 105 7.31 3.02 5.72
CA GLY A 105 8.08 2.08 4.91
C GLY A 105 7.58 2.04 3.46
N ASP A 106 6.28 1.95 3.27
CA ASP A 106 5.61 1.98 1.97
C ASP A 106 5.83 3.30 1.22
N ALA A 107 5.70 4.45 1.90
CA ALA A 107 6.02 5.74 1.29
C ALA A 107 7.50 5.85 0.87
N CYS A 108 8.43 5.31 1.65
CA CYS A 108 9.85 5.23 1.28
C CYS A 108 10.09 4.31 0.07
N LEU A 109 9.36 3.20 -0.08
CA LEU A 109 9.44 2.35 -1.27
C LEU A 109 9.05 3.13 -2.53
N GLU A 110 7.97 3.91 -2.47
CA GLU A 110 7.52 4.74 -3.60
C GLU A 110 8.52 5.85 -3.96
N MET A 111 9.30 6.34 -2.99
CA MET A 111 10.41 7.27 -3.24
C MET A 111 11.69 6.59 -3.76
N GLY A 112 11.77 5.26 -3.71
CA GLY A 112 13.01 4.51 -4.01
C GLY A 112 14.02 4.50 -2.86
N GLU A 113 13.63 4.94 -1.67
CA GLU A 113 14.46 5.00 -0.46
C GLU A 113 14.48 3.64 0.26
N TYR A 114 15.02 2.62 -0.42
CA TYR A 114 14.89 1.22 -0.01
C TYR A 114 15.52 0.92 1.35
N HIS A 115 16.62 1.58 1.71
CA HIS A 115 17.25 1.39 3.03
C HIS A 115 16.32 1.83 4.17
N GLN A 116 15.72 3.02 4.06
CA GLN A 116 14.80 3.55 5.07
C GLN A 116 13.50 2.76 5.09
N ALA A 117 12.99 2.36 3.92
CA ALA A 117 11.82 1.49 3.80
C ALA A 117 12.01 0.17 4.57
N GLY A 118 13.14 -0.50 4.37
CA GLY A 118 13.46 -1.75 5.04
C GLY A 118 13.58 -1.60 6.56
N GLN A 119 14.10 -0.47 7.05
CA GLN A 119 14.21 -0.19 8.49
C GLN A 119 12.83 -0.02 9.12
N TYR A 120 11.96 0.81 8.54
CA TYR A 120 10.61 1.02 9.06
C TYR A 120 9.78 -0.26 9.01
N ALA A 121 9.83 -1.01 7.90
CA ALA A 121 9.12 -2.27 7.76
C ALA A 121 9.62 -3.34 8.76
N ALA A 122 10.92 -3.40 9.03
CA ALA A 122 11.47 -4.30 10.04
C ALA A 122 11.02 -3.94 11.47
N GLN A 123 10.99 -2.64 11.80
CA GLN A 123 10.46 -2.19 13.09
C GLN A 123 8.97 -2.50 13.23
N ALA A 124 8.16 -2.24 12.20
CA ALA A 124 6.74 -2.57 12.19
C ALA A 124 6.50 -4.08 12.40
N ALA A 125 7.21 -4.93 11.65
CA ALA A 125 7.09 -6.38 11.76
C ALA A 125 7.41 -6.90 13.17
N ARG A 126 8.42 -6.33 13.84
CA ARG A 126 8.76 -6.66 15.22
C ARG A 126 7.66 -6.27 16.20
N ILE A 127 7.10 -5.07 16.08
CA ILE A 127 6.02 -4.64 16.97
C ILE A 127 4.76 -5.47 16.74
N PHE A 128 4.40 -5.76 15.49
CA PHE A 128 3.26 -6.65 15.19
C PHE A 128 3.45 -8.07 15.74
N GLU A 129 4.69 -8.58 15.76
CA GLU A 129 5.03 -9.82 16.47
C GLU A 129 4.79 -9.69 17.97
N ASP A 130 5.29 -8.62 18.61
CA ASP A 130 5.12 -8.38 20.05
C ASP A 130 3.62 -8.29 20.46
N VAL A 131 2.76 -7.74 19.59
CA VAL A 131 1.31 -7.62 19.83
C VAL A 131 0.47 -8.76 19.23
N ASN A 132 1.10 -9.80 18.69
CA ASN A 132 0.46 -10.98 18.09
C ASN A 132 -0.48 -10.68 16.89
N GLU A 133 -0.17 -9.67 16.08
CA GLU A 133 -0.89 -9.35 14.85
C GLU A 133 -0.25 -10.01 13.62
N THR A 134 -0.58 -11.28 13.40
CA THR A 134 0.01 -12.14 12.37
C THR A 134 -0.14 -11.58 10.95
N VAL A 135 -1.33 -11.11 10.57
CA VAL A 135 -1.59 -10.58 9.21
C VAL A 135 -0.84 -9.26 8.99
N SER A 136 -0.89 -8.35 9.97
CA SER A 136 -0.18 -7.06 9.92
C SER A 136 1.34 -7.25 9.82
N ARG A 137 1.89 -8.22 10.57
CA ARG A 137 3.29 -8.65 10.44
C ARG A 137 3.60 -9.13 9.02
N GLY A 138 2.72 -9.95 8.43
CA GLY A 138 2.82 -10.40 7.04
C GLY A 138 2.94 -9.23 6.06
N SER A 139 2.07 -8.22 6.18
CA SER A 139 2.13 -7.01 5.36
C SER A 139 3.45 -6.23 5.52
N ALA A 140 3.96 -6.10 6.75
CA ALA A 140 5.25 -5.46 6.98
C ALA A 140 6.43 -6.24 6.37
N LEU A 141 6.36 -7.58 6.38
CA LEU A 141 7.35 -8.42 5.72
C LEU A 141 7.29 -8.32 4.19
N ILE A 142 6.11 -8.09 3.58
CA ILE A 142 6.00 -7.77 2.14
C ILE A 142 6.83 -6.52 1.82
N ASN A 143 6.59 -5.42 2.55
CA ASN A 143 7.29 -4.15 2.30
C ASN A 143 8.80 -4.30 2.53
N ARG A 144 9.21 -5.06 3.54
CA ARG A 144 10.64 -5.35 3.78
C ARG A 144 11.24 -6.20 2.66
N ALA A 145 10.53 -7.20 2.17
CA ALA A 145 10.98 -8.01 1.04
C ALA A 145 11.17 -7.16 -0.22
N GLU A 146 10.25 -6.23 -0.48
CA GLU A 146 10.35 -5.30 -1.59
C GLU A 146 11.53 -4.33 -1.45
N ALA A 147 11.78 -3.79 -0.25
CA ALA A 147 12.98 -3.02 0.04
C ALA A 147 14.26 -3.81 -0.25
N CYS A 148 14.35 -5.06 0.23
CA CYS A 148 15.47 -5.95 -0.06
C CYS A 148 15.63 -6.22 -1.56
N ARG A 149 14.54 -6.40 -2.31
CA ARG A 149 14.57 -6.55 -3.76
C ARG A 149 15.13 -5.29 -4.44
N GLY A 150 14.71 -4.10 -4.01
CA GLY A 150 15.23 -2.81 -4.50
C GLY A 150 16.72 -2.62 -4.23
N LEU A 151 17.22 -3.17 -3.12
CA LEU A 151 18.64 -3.20 -2.76
C LEU A 151 19.45 -4.31 -3.46
N GLY A 152 18.83 -5.12 -4.33
CA GLY A 152 19.48 -6.28 -4.97
C GLY A 152 19.72 -7.47 -4.05
N GLN A 153 19.18 -7.46 -2.83
CA GLN A 153 19.29 -8.53 -1.84
C GLN A 153 18.25 -9.64 -2.09
N PHE A 154 18.29 -10.22 -3.29
CA PHE A 154 17.21 -11.08 -3.79
C PHE A 154 16.97 -12.34 -2.96
N GLN A 155 18.01 -12.94 -2.39
CA GLN A 155 17.85 -14.12 -1.51
C GLN A 155 17.09 -13.75 -0.24
N LEU A 156 17.48 -12.66 0.43
CA LEU A 156 16.79 -12.17 1.63
C LEU A 156 15.35 -11.74 1.31
N ALA A 157 15.13 -11.10 0.16
CA ALA A 157 13.79 -10.74 -0.30
C ALA A 157 12.90 -11.98 -0.46
N ARG A 158 13.43 -13.08 -1.02
CA ARG A 158 12.71 -14.34 -1.19
C ARG A 158 12.34 -14.95 0.16
N ASP A 159 13.29 -15.01 1.09
CA ASP A 159 13.05 -15.59 2.41
C ASP A 159 11.99 -14.81 3.20
N LEU A 160 12.03 -13.48 3.12
CA LEU A 160 11.03 -12.60 3.73
C LEU A 160 9.66 -12.75 3.07
N ALA A 161 9.60 -12.84 1.74
CA ALA A 161 8.35 -13.05 1.01
C ALA A 161 7.70 -14.42 1.35
N LEU A 162 8.51 -15.48 1.49
CA LEU A 162 8.01 -16.80 1.91
C LEU A 162 7.47 -16.78 3.35
N GLN A 163 8.14 -16.07 4.27
CA GLN A 163 7.64 -15.87 5.62
C GLN A 163 6.31 -15.09 5.62
N ALA A 164 6.23 -13.99 4.87
CA ALA A 164 5.00 -13.22 4.71
C ALA A 164 3.85 -14.09 4.16
N LEU A 165 4.11 -14.88 3.12
CA LEU A 165 3.13 -15.80 2.53
C LEU A 165 2.58 -16.80 3.55
N ALA A 166 3.44 -17.39 4.38
CA ALA A 166 3.01 -18.31 5.43
C ALA A 166 2.07 -17.62 6.45
N LEU A 167 2.42 -16.41 6.90
CA LEU A 167 1.60 -15.64 7.85
C LEU A 167 0.23 -15.25 7.25
N LEU A 168 0.23 -14.80 5.99
CA LEU A 168 -0.99 -14.36 5.31
C LEU A 168 -1.94 -15.52 5.02
N ARG A 169 -1.41 -16.70 4.68
CA ARG A 169 -2.20 -17.93 4.55
C ARG A 169 -2.78 -18.38 5.88
N ALA A 170 -1.98 -18.35 6.95
CA ALA A 170 -2.45 -18.70 8.29
C ALA A 170 -3.57 -17.75 8.77
N GLY A 171 -3.51 -16.48 8.39
CA GLY A 171 -4.56 -15.49 8.66
C GLY A 171 -5.68 -15.41 7.62
N HIS A 172 -5.72 -16.32 6.64
CA HIS A 172 -6.70 -16.34 5.54
C HIS A 172 -6.81 -15.00 4.76
N HIS A 173 -5.73 -14.23 4.69
CA HIS A 173 -5.71 -12.91 4.07
C HIS A 173 -5.40 -13.00 2.57
N ARG A 174 -6.41 -13.34 1.76
CA ARG A 174 -6.29 -13.60 0.31
C ARG A 174 -5.67 -12.44 -0.48
N HIS A 175 -6.02 -11.20 -0.16
CA HIS A 175 -5.46 -10.04 -0.85
C HIS A 175 -3.94 -9.95 -0.69
N GLY A 176 -3.46 -10.07 0.55
CA GLY A 176 -2.03 -10.07 0.83
C GLY A 176 -1.32 -11.29 0.25
N GLU A 177 -1.99 -12.46 0.24
CA GLU A 177 -1.47 -13.66 -0.43
C GLU A 177 -1.19 -13.42 -1.92
N ALA A 178 -2.12 -12.79 -2.65
CA ALA A 178 -1.90 -12.45 -4.06
C ALA A 178 -0.74 -11.48 -4.24
N VAL A 179 -0.66 -10.42 -3.42
CA VAL A 179 0.42 -9.41 -3.49
C VAL A 179 1.79 -10.04 -3.23
N VAL A 180 1.93 -10.88 -2.19
CA VAL A 180 3.22 -11.48 -1.88
C VAL A 180 3.66 -12.51 -2.92
N LEU A 181 2.72 -13.26 -3.52
CA LEU A 181 3.01 -14.19 -4.61
C LEU A 181 3.47 -13.45 -5.87
N ASP A 182 2.86 -12.31 -6.17
CA ASP A 182 3.30 -11.45 -7.28
C ASP A 182 4.72 -10.91 -7.03
N ASN A 183 4.98 -10.41 -5.81
CA ASN A 183 6.32 -9.97 -5.42
C ASN A 183 7.35 -11.12 -5.48
N LEU A 184 6.97 -12.32 -5.03
CA LEU A 184 7.82 -13.50 -5.08
C LEU A 184 8.18 -13.86 -6.52
N SER A 185 7.23 -13.77 -7.46
CA SER A 185 7.52 -13.99 -8.89
C SER A 185 8.61 -13.08 -9.42
N MET A 186 8.58 -11.81 -9.03
CA MET A 186 9.57 -10.82 -9.45
C MET A 186 10.94 -11.06 -8.80
N VAL A 187 10.97 -11.53 -7.55
CA VAL A 187 12.21 -11.90 -6.86
C VAL A 187 12.83 -13.16 -7.47
N GLU A 188 12.03 -14.19 -7.76
CA GLU A 188 12.49 -15.45 -8.37
C GLU A 188 13.01 -15.21 -9.79
N LEU A 189 12.36 -14.33 -10.56
CA LEU A 189 12.84 -13.92 -11.86
C LEU A 189 14.20 -13.21 -11.77
N ALA A 190 14.38 -12.33 -10.77
CA ALA A 190 15.67 -11.65 -10.53
C ALA A 190 16.78 -12.61 -10.08
N LEU A 191 16.42 -13.74 -9.47
CA LEU A 191 17.33 -14.83 -9.12
C LEU A 191 17.68 -15.75 -10.31
N GLY A 192 17.06 -15.53 -11.48
CA GLY A 192 17.25 -16.35 -12.68
C GLY A 192 16.41 -17.62 -12.70
N ASP A 193 15.48 -17.80 -11.77
CA ASP A 193 14.59 -18.96 -11.69
C ASP A 193 13.23 -18.63 -12.31
N ALA A 194 13.20 -18.66 -13.64
CA ALA A 194 12.01 -18.28 -14.40
C ALA A 194 10.84 -19.27 -14.25
N GLU A 195 11.10 -20.54 -13.93
CA GLU A 195 10.07 -21.55 -13.69
C GLU A 195 9.35 -21.32 -12.36
N ARG A 196 10.11 -21.06 -11.28
CA ARG A 196 9.50 -20.68 -10.00
C ARG A 196 8.75 -19.36 -10.11
N ALA A 197 9.35 -18.38 -10.81
CA ALA A 197 8.69 -17.11 -11.06
C ALA A 197 7.33 -17.29 -11.75
N GLU A 198 7.24 -18.18 -12.73
CA GLU A 198 5.98 -18.51 -13.40
C GLU A 198 4.98 -19.15 -12.42
N ALA A 199 5.42 -20.11 -11.62
CA ALA A 199 4.54 -20.74 -10.62
C ALA A 199 3.98 -19.72 -9.63
N SER A 200 4.82 -18.82 -9.13
CA SER A 200 4.42 -17.73 -8.21
C SER A 200 3.44 -16.75 -8.88
N ALA A 201 3.72 -16.32 -10.12
CA ALA A 201 2.84 -15.40 -10.85
C ALA A 201 1.47 -16.03 -11.17
N GLN A 202 1.44 -17.32 -11.54
CA GLN A 202 0.20 -18.04 -11.80
C GLN A 202 -0.63 -18.25 -10.52
N ALA A 203 0.03 -18.53 -9.40
CA ALA A 203 -0.62 -18.61 -8.11
C ALA A 203 -1.20 -17.25 -7.70
N ALA A 204 -0.44 -16.16 -7.86
CA ALA A 204 -0.93 -14.80 -7.61
C ALA A 204 -2.19 -14.49 -8.42
N TRP A 205 -2.17 -14.82 -9.72
CA TRP A 205 -3.31 -14.62 -10.63
C TRP A 205 -4.56 -15.38 -10.15
N THR A 206 -4.39 -16.65 -9.79
CA THR A 206 -5.49 -17.50 -9.31
C THR A 206 -6.16 -16.89 -8.07
N VAL A 207 -5.36 -16.44 -7.09
CA VAL A 207 -5.88 -15.79 -5.88
C VAL A 207 -6.55 -14.44 -6.22
N ALA A 208 -5.97 -13.65 -7.12
CA ALA A 208 -6.50 -12.34 -7.47
C ALA A 208 -7.83 -12.40 -8.25
N GLN A 209 -8.07 -13.46 -9.03
CA GLN A 209 -9.34 -13.66 -9.73
C GLN A 209 -10.53 -13.76 -8.77
N GLU A 210 -10.33 -14.34 -7.58
CA GLU A 210 -11.37 -14.46 -6.55
C GLU A 210 -11.72 -13.12 -5.87
N SER A 211 -10.81 -12.14 -5.92
CA SER A 211 -10.91 -10.89 -5.16
C SER A 211 -11.67 -9.77 -5.86
N GLY A 212 -11.90 -9.86 -7.18
CA GLY A 212 -12.53 -8.80 -7.98
C GLY A 212 -11.73 -7.48 -8.09
N LEU A 213 -10.54 -7.40 -7.50
CA LEU A 213 -9.70 -6.20 -7.48
C LEU A 213 -8.96 -6.01 -8.80
N LYS A 214 -9.60 -5.32 -9.74
CA LYS A 214 -9.09 -5.07 -11.10
C LYS A 214 -7.67 -4.45 -11.12
N ALA A 215 -7.36 -3.50 -10.24
CA ALA A 215 -6.03 -2.87 -10.21
C ALA A 215 -4.91 -3.88 -9.87
N LEU A 216 -5.17 -4.77 -8.91
CA LEU A 216 -4.25 -5.85 -8.55
C LEU A 216 -4.10 -6.85 -9.69
N GLN A 217 -5.21 -7.23 -10.33
CA GLN A 217 -5.22 -8.12 -11.50
C GLN A 217 -4.37 -7.57 -12.65
N ALA A 218 -4.49 -6.28 -12.98
CA ALA A 218 -3.67 -5.65 -14.01
C ALA A 218 -2.17 -5.68 -13.65
N GLY A 219 -1.83 -5.44 -12.38
CA GLY A 219 -0.45 -5.51 -11.89
C GLY A 219 0.16 -6.91 -12.05
N ILE A 220 -0.59 -7.94 -11.64
CA ILE A 220 -0.18 -9.35 -11.74
C ILE A 220 -0.03 -9.78 -13.20
N LEU A 221 -0.99 -9.44 -14.07
CA LEU A 221 -0.91 -9.76 -15.49
C LEU A 221 0.31 -9.12 -16.17
N ARG A 222 0.65 -7.88 -15.79
CA ARG A 222 1.86 -7.21 -16.25
C ARG A 222 3.11 -8.00 -15.86
N ASN A 223 3.21 -8.43 -14.60
CA ASN A 223 4.36 -9.20 -14.11
C ASN A 223 4.41 -10.61 -14.72
N LEU A 224 3.27 -11.28 -14.87
CA LEU A 224 3.15 -12.54 -15.60
C LEU A 224 3.66 -12.38 -17.04
N GLY A 225 3.26 -11.32 -17.74
CA GLY A 225 3.78 -11.02 -19.09
C GLY A 225 5.30 -10.87 -19.14
N ARG A 226 5.91 -10.26 -18.12
CA ARG A 226 7.37 -10.15 -17.98
C ARG A 226 8.03 -11.52 -17.76
N VAL A 227 7.45 -12.36 -16.89
CA VAL A 227 7.93 -13.73 -16.65
C VAL A 227 7.86 -14.56 -17.94
N GLN A 228 6.74 -14.51 -18.66
CA GLN A 228 6.55 -15.23 -19.92
C GLN A 228 7.51 -14.74 -21.02
N THR A 229 7.83 -13.44 -21.02
CA THR A 229 8.84 -12.86 -21.90
C THR A 229 10.23 -13.46 -21.61
N ALA A 230 10.62 -13.58 -20.34
CA ALA A 230 11.89 -14.20 -19.95
C ALA A 230 11.95 -15.69 -20.34
N LEU A 231 10.82 -16.38 -20.30
CA LEU A 231 10.66 -17.77 -20.79
C LEU A 231 10.57 -17.88 -22.32
N ARG A 232 10.65 -16.77 -23.06
CA ARG A 232 10.49 -16.71 -24.53
C ARG A 232 9.14 -17.24 -25.03
N ARG A 233 8.10 -17.17 -24.20
CA ARG A 233 6.72 -17.56 -24.53
C ARG A 233 5.94 -16.35 -25.02
N TRP A 234 6.37 -15.80 -26.15
CA TRP A 234 5.88 -14.52 -26.70
C TRP A 234 4.34 -14.42 -26.85
N PRO A 235 3.62 -15.46 -27.33
CA PRO A 235 2.16 -15.37 -27.46
C PRO A 235 1.46 -15.19 -26.11
N VAL A 236 1.87 -15.95 -25.09
CA VAL A 236 1.31 -15.88 -23.73
C VAL A 236 1.67 -14.55 -23.08
N ALA A 237 2.93 -14.11 -23.24
CA ALA A 237 3.37 -12.82 -22.74
C ALA A 237 2.53 -11.66 -23.32
N ARG A 238 2.31 -11.66 -24.64
CA ARG A 238 1.50 -10.66 -25.33
C ARG A 238 0.06 -10.67 -24.82
N GLN A 239 -0.55 -11.85 -24.66
CA GLN A 239 -1.91 -11.98 -24.17
C GLN A 239 -2.06 -11.40 -22.76
N ALA A 240 -1.15 -11.74 -21.84
CA ALA A 240 -1.18 -11.22 -20.47
C ALA A 240 -1.03 -9.69 -20.43
N LEU A 241 -0.13 -9.13 -21.24
CA LEU A 241 0.07 -7.68 -21.33
C LEU A 241 -1.13 -6.95 -21.93
N LEU A 242 -1.80 -7.53 -22.93
CA LEU A 242 -3.02 -6.96 -23.51
C LEU A 242 -4.18 -6.95 -22.49
N GLN A 243 -4.37 -8.05 -21.77
CA GLN A 243 -5.37 -8.10 -20.70
C GLN A 243 -5.08 -7.09 -19.59
N ALA A 244 -3.81 -6.94 -19.20
CA ALA A 244 -3.41 -5.89 -18.25
C ALA A 244 -3.79 -4.50 -18.77
N ALA A 245 -3.56 -4.25 -20.07
CA ALA A 245 -3.88 -2.99 -20.72
C ALA A 245 -5.37 -2.69 -20.78
N GLU A 246 -6.19 -3.68 -21.12
CA GLU A 246 -7.66 -3.57 -21.12
C GLU A 246 -8.17 -3.20 -19.72
N ILE A 247 -7.72 -3.90 -18.68
CA ILE A 247 -8.15 -3.61 -17.31
C ILE A 247 -7.72 -2.21 -16.87
N ALA A 248 -6.52 -1.76 -17.22
CA ALA A 248 -6.07 -0.41 -16.86
C ALA A 248 -6.85 0.69 -17.59
N GLN A 249 -7.23 0.46 -18.86
CA GLN A 249 -8.10 1.37 -19.61
C GLN A 249 -9.47 1.48 -18.96
N GLU A 250 -10.06 0.36 -18.52
CA GLU A 250 -11.32 0.36 -17.76
C GLU A 250 -11.22 1.15 -16.46
N LEU A 251 -10.04 1.18 -15.83
CA LEU A 251 -9.79 1.89 -14.57
C LEU A 251 -9.41 3.37 -14.75
N ALA A 252 -9.28 3.86 -15.99
CA ALA A 252 -8.70 5.17 -16.30
C ALA A 252 -7.31 5.39 -15.67
N ALA A 253 -6.55 4.31 -15.42
CA ALA A 253 -5.22 4.36 -14.84
C ALA A 253 -4.16 4.35 -15.96
N PRO A 254 -3.19 5.29 -15.98
CA PRO A 254 -2.13 5.25 -16.97
C PRO A 254 -1.21 4.06 -16.71
N LEU A 255 -1.25 3.05 -17.59
CA LEU A 255 -0.14 2.11 -17.72
C LEU A 255 1.00 2.83 -18.46
N VAL A 256 2.20 2.81 -17.88
CA VAL A 256 3.42 3.04 -18.63
C VAL A 256 3.56 1.89 -19.63
N LEU A 257 3.06 2.13 -20.84
CA LEU A 257 3.22 1.28 -22.01
C LEU A 257 4.71 1.18 -22.33
N LEU A 258 5.37 0.10 -21.90
CA LEU A 258 6.55 -0.37 -22.61
C LEU A 258 6.04 -0.99 -23.91
N ALA A 259 6.02 -0.16 -24.96
CA ALA A 259 5.81 -0.61 -26.32
C ALA A 259 6.80 -1.74 -26.61
N VAL A 260 6.30 -2.97 -26.69
CA VAL A 260 7.01 -4.07 -27.33
C VAL A 260 7.13 -3.66 -28.80
N ARG A 261 8.26 -3.06 -29.17
CA ARG A 261 8.67 -2.98 -30.58
C ARG A 261 8.98 -4.39 -31.04
N ALA A 262 7.94 -5.10 -31.46
CA ALA A 262 8.05 -6.28 -32.31
C ALA A 262 7.81 -5.83 -33.76
N GLU A 263 8.66 -4.92 -34.25
CA GLU A 263 8.87 -4.73 -35.68
C GLU A 263 10.37 -4.49 -35.89
N GLN A 264 11.02 -5.57 -36.35
CA GLN A 264 12.14 -5.67 -37.29
C GLN A 264 13.27 -6.60 -36.81
N ALA A 265 13.46 -7.65 -37.64
CA ALA A 265 14.47 -8.72 -37.68
C ALA A 265 14.23 -9.92 -36.74
#